data_AF-A0A2S9GQX2-F1
#
_entry.id   AF-A0A2S9GQX2-F1
#
_cell.length_a   1.000
_cell.length_b   1.000
_cell.length_c   1.000
_cell.angle_alpha   90.00
_cell.angle_beta   90.00
_cell.angle_gamma   90.00
#
_symmetry.space_group_name_H-M   'P 1'
#
loop_
_entity.id
_entity.type
_entity.pdbx_description
1 polymer ?
#
loop_
_entity_poly.entity_id
_entity_poly.type
_entity_poly.pdbx_seq_one_letter_code
_entity_poly.pdbx_strand_id
1 'polypeptide(L)' 'MRFGVDELSAGRAQRNTSGTSSALVRYELPKSPLVRIVDVDTSRECPQDVVGEIWVHGDNVAAGYWS' A
#
# COMPACT_ATOMS: atom_id res chain seq x y z
N MET A 1 9.75 -10.83 -5.65
CA MET A 1 8.57 -10.89 -6.56
C MET A 1 8.62 -9.67 -7.46
N ARG A 2 8.26 -9.79 -8.75
CA ARG A 2 8.29 -8.68 -9.71
C ARG A 2 6.88 -8.30 -10.16
N PHE A 3 6.66 -7.00 -10.33
CA PHE A 3 5.38 -6.39 -10.71
C PHE A 3 5.58 -5.52 -11.96
N GLY A 4 4.58 -5.47 -12.84
CA GLY A 4 4.65 -4.64 -14.04
C GLY A 4 4.66 -3.16 -13.67
N VAL A 5 5.59 -2.38 -14.22
CA VAL A 5 5.69 -0.94 -13.89
C VAL A 5 4.44 -0.20 -14.37
N ASP A 6 3.97 -0.48 -15.59
CA ASP A 6 2.78 0.17 -16.16
C ASP A 6 1.51 -0.15 -15.35
N GLU A 7 1.40 -1.39 -14.86
CA GLU A 7 0.29 -1.82 -14.01
C GLU A 7 0.30 -1.10 -12.67
N LEU A 8 1.48 -0.96 -12.04
CA LEU A 8 1.63 -0.20 -10.80
C LEU A 8 1.24 1.27 -10.99
N SER A 9 1.67 1.89 -12.09
CA SER A 9 1.28 3.26 -12.45
C SER A 9 -0.22 3.40 -12.71
N ALA A 10 -0.87 2.33 -13.17
CA ALA A 10 -2.31 2.25 -13.36
C ALA A 10 -3.09 1.81 -12.10
N GLY A 11 -2.43 1.76 -10.93
CA GLY A 11 -3.06 1.44 -9.65
C GLY A 11 -3.26 -0.05 -9.37
N ARG A 12 -2.61 -0.95 -10.13
CA ARG A 12 -2.78 -2.41 -10.02
C ARG A 12 -1.48 -3.10 -9.65
N ALA A 13 -1.50 -3.87 -8.56
CA ALA A 13 -0.37 -4.68 -8.12
C ALA A 13 -0.37 -6.05 -8.80
N GLN A 14 -0.21 -6.07 -10.12
CA GLN A 14 -0.17 -7.32 -10.88
C GLN A 14 1.27 -7.85 -11.04
N ARG A 15 1.48 -9.11 -10.65
CA ARG A 15 2.75 -9.80 -10.90
C ARG A 15 2.99 -9.88 -12.40
N ASN A 16 4.20 -9.57 -12.83
CA ASN A 16 4.57 -9.67 -14.22
C ASN A 16 5.93 -10.34 -14.39
N THR A 17 6.01 -11.29 -15.32
CA THR A 17 7.22 -12.01 -15.70
C THR A 17 7.83 -11.52 -17.02
N SER A 18 7.17 -10.61 -17.73
CA SER A 18 7.58 -10.15 -19.07
C SER A 18 7.36 -8.64 -19.26
N GLY A 19 8.38 -7.94 -19.76
CA GLY A 19 8.37 -6.48 -19.91
C GLY A 19 9.01 -5.75 -18.72
N THR A 20 8.86 -4.42 -18.69
CA THR A 20 9.44 -3.55 -17.64
C THR A 20 8.80 -3.86 -16.30
N SER A 21 9.61 -4.34 -15.35
CA SER A 21 9.13 -4.78 -14.05
C SER A 21 9.99 -4.26 -12.91
N SER A 22 9.33 -3.91 -11.81
CA SER A 22 9.97 -3.53 -10.55
C SER A 22 9.92 -4.66 -9.55
N ALA A 23 11.01 -4.85 -8.80
CA ALA A 23 11.03 -5.77 -7.68
C ALA A 23 10.54 -5.05 -6.43
N LEU A 24 9.46 -5.54 -5.83
CA LEU A 24 8.95 -5.00 -4.56
C LEU A 24 9.42 -5.87 -3.40
N VAL A 25 9.70 -5.22 -2.28
CA VAL A 25 10.05 -5.87 -1.01
C VAL A 25 8.75 -6.23 -0.28
N ARG A 26 8.65 -7.47 0.18
CA ARG A 26 7.53 -7.89 1.01
C ARG A 26 7.71 -7.30 2.40
N TYR A 27 6.66 -6.65 2.90
CA TYR A 27 6.59 -6.18 4.28
C TYR A 27 5.61 -7.08 5.04
N GLU A 28 6.05 -7.61 6.18
CA GLU A 28 5.17 -8.37 7.07
C GLU A 28 4.39 -7.40 7.95
N LEU A 29 3.07 -7.55 7.96
CA LEU A 29 2.21 -6.66 8.74
C LEU A 29 2.47 -6.87 10.24
N PRO A 30 2.85 -5.83 10.98
CA PRO A 30 3.00 -5.93 12.43
C PRO A 30 1.64 -6.12 13.10
N LYS A 31 1.66 -6.61 14.35
CA LYS A 31 0.44 -6.70 15.17
C LYS A 31 -0.08 -5.32 15.58
N SER A 32 0.83 -4.37 15.78
CA SER A 32 0.54 -2.97 16.10
C SER A 32 1.69 -2.11 15.54
N PRO A 33 1.41 -0.97 14.87
CA PRO A 33 0.08 -0.42 14.61
C PRO A 33 -0.70 -1.24 13.58
N LEU A 34 -2.02 -1.06 13.53
CA LEU A 34 -2.85 -1.58 12.46
C LEU A 34 -2.47 -0.86 11.16
N VAL A 35 -2.13 -1.61 10.12
CA VAL A 35 -1.79 -1.06 8.80
C VAL A 35 -2.86 -1.45 7.79
N ARG A 36 -3.28 -0.50 6.94
CA ARG A 36 -4.23 -0.71 5.84
C ARG A 36 -3.80 0.01 4.58
N ILE A 37 -4.21 -0.53 3.43
CA ILE A 37 -4.09 0.14 2.14
C ILE A 37 -5.44 0.82 1.88
N VAL A 38 -5.42 2.14 1.70
CA VAL A 38 -6.63 2.97 1.63
C VAL A 38 -6.65 3.76 0.34
N ASP A 39 -7.83 3.84 -0.26
CA ASP A 39 -8.13 4.76 -1.36
C ASP A 39 -8.34 6.16 -0.76
N VAL A 40 -7.47 7.10 -1.12
CA VAL A 40 -7.42 8.45 -0.52
C VAL A 40 -8.68 9.27 -0.82
N ASP A 41 -9.33 9.03 -1.97
CA ASP A 41 -10.49 9.80 -2.40
C ASP A 41 -11.76 9.36 -1.65
N THR A 42 -11.88 8.08 -1.36
CA THR A 42 -13.06 7.49 -0.69
C THR A 42 -12.84 7.19 0.78
N SER A 43 -11.60 7.22 1.27
CA SER A 43 -11.20 6.80 2.62
C SER A 43 -11.64 5.36 2.96
N ARG A 44 -11.66 4.47 1.96
CA ARG A 44 -12.04 3.05 2.12
C ARG A 44 -10.84 2.14 1.90
N GLU A 45 -10.86 0.97 2.55
CA GLU A 45 -9.85 -0.05 2.32
C GLU A 45 -9.87 -0.51 0.86
N CYS A 46 -8.69 -0.53 0.24
CA CYS A 46 -8.51 -1.02 -1.11
C CYS A 46 -8.75 -2.53 -1.17
N PRO A 47 -9.41 -3.03 -2.23
CA PRO A 47 -9.43 -4.46 -2.52
C PRO A 47 -8.02 -5.03 -2.69
N GLN A 48 -7.91 -6.35 -2.63
CA GLN A 48 -6.65 -7.03 -2.93
C GLN A 48 -6.15 -6.65 -4.33
N ASP A 49 -4.83 -6.56 -4.47
CA ASP A 49 -4.12 -6.26 -5.72
C ASP A 49 -4.37 -4.85 -6.30
N VAL A 50 -4.97 -3.96 -5.50
CA VAL A 50 -5.10 -2.52 -5.81
C VAL A 50 -4.08 -1.72 -5.02
N VAL A 51 -3.39 -0.80 -5.69
CA VAL A 51 -2.43 0.12 -5.07
C VAL A 51 -3.20 1.27 -4.41
N GLY A 52 -2.83 1.61 -3.18
CA GLY A 52 -3.39 2.74 -2.43
C GLY A 52 -2.38 3.27 -1.42
N GLU A 53 -2.81 4.24 -0.62
CA GLU A 53 -1.98 4.85 0.41
C GLU A 53 -1.88 3.93 1.64
N ILE A 54 -0.71 3.88 2.28
CA ILE A 54 -0.49 3.11 3.51
C ILE A 54 -0.94 3.96 4.69
N TRP A 55 -2.03 3.57 5.35
CA TRP A 55 -2.54 4.22 6.55
C TRP A 55 -2.27 3.37 7.79
N VAL A 56 -2.01 4.05 8.91
CA VAL A 56 -1.68 3.42 10.20
C VAL A 56 -2.60 3.91 11.31
N HIS A 57 -3.00 3.00 12.20
CA HIS A 57 -3.83 3.31 13.35
C HIS A 57 -3.36 2.51 14.58
N GLY A 58 -3.17 3.18 15.71
CA GLY A 58 -2.78 2.55 16.98
C GLY A 58 -2.30 3.56 18.00
N ASP A 59 -2.07 3.10 19.23
CA ASP A 59 -1.67 3.95 20.37
C ASP A 59 -0.32 4.66 20.18
N ASN A 60 0.49 4.16 19.25
CA ASN A 60 1.77 4.73 18.86
C ASN A 60 1.66 5.78 17.73
N VAL A 61 0.45 6.13 17.27
CA VAL A 61 0.21 7.22 16.32
C VAL A 61 -0.04 8.52 17.09
N ALA A 62 0.71 9.57 16.76
CA ALA A 62 0.59 10.87 17.43
C ALA A 62 -0.79 11.51 17.21
N ALA A 63 -1.30 12.23 18.21
CA ALA A 63 -2.60 12.92 18.15
C ALA A 63 -2.62 14.12 17.18
N GLY A 64 -1.45 14.60 16.76
CA GLY A 64 -1.31 15.72 15.84
C GLY A 64 0.01 16.45 16.04
N TYR A 65 0.18 17.53 15.28
CA TYR A 65 1.29 18.46 15.45
C TYR A 65 0.97 19.50 16.53
N TRP A 66 2.01 20.03 17.16
CA TRP A 66 1.86 21.16 18.09
C TRP A 66 1.46 22.43 17.33
N SER A 67 0.56 23.22 17.90
CA SER A 67 0.08 24.50 17.36
C SER A 67 0.65 25.71 18.08
#